data_AF-C3Z5M1-F1
#
_entry.id   AF-C3Z5M1-F1
#
_cell.length_a   1.000
_cell.length_b   1.000
_cell.length_c   1.000
_cell.angle_alpha   90.00
_cell.angle_beta   90.00
_cell.angle_gamma   90.00
#
_symmetry.space_group_name_H-M   'P 1'
#
loop_
_entity.id
_entity.type
_entity.pdbx_description
1 polymer ?
#
loop_
_entity_poly.entity_id
_entity_poly.type
_entity_poly.pdbx_seq_one_letter_code
_entity_poly.pdbx_strand_id
1 'polypeptide(L)'
;CIPDNWECDGWDDCSDGVDESNCNRSTGPQEPDCVLAHQRPCDNGGCVPLNWVCDGMDDCGDNSDEENCPGVDPGDKYFECANGHCTYASWVCDGDNDCGDWSDEQSCSDPGCPSDRFECDNGRCILAHWECDGYDDCSDNSDEDHC
;
A
#
# COMPACT_ATOMS: atom_id res chain seq x y z
N CYS A 1 9.09 -3.97 40.20
CA CYS A 1 8.79 -5.28 39.62
C CYS A 1 7.74 -5.05 38.56
N ILE A 2 8.12 -5.22 37.30
CA ILE A 2 7.25 -5.10 36.15
C ILE A 2 6.89 -6.51 35.64
N PRO A 3 5.82 -6.67 34.86
CA PRO A 3 5.52 -7.92 34.16
C PRO A 3 6.63 -8.35 33.20
N ASP A 4 6.86 -9.66 33.01
CA ASP A 4 7.87 -10.20 32.07
C ASP A 4 7.68 -9.75 30.61
N ASN A 5 6.48 -9.27 30.24
CA ASN A 5 6.20 -8.73 28.91
C ASN A 5 6.55 -7.24 28.76
N TRP A 6 7.05 -6.62 29.83
CA TRP A 6 7.61 -5.26 29.88
C TRP A 6 9.13 -5.29 30.05
N GLU A 7 9.75 -6.48 29.95
CA GLU A 7 11.18 -6.60 29.80
C GLU A 7 11.52 -6.56 28.29
N CYS A 8 12.38 -5.64 27.87
CA CYS A 8 12.80 -5.46 26.48
C CYS A 8 11.64 -5.12 25.53
N ASP A 9 10.68 -4.30 26.00
CA ASP A 9 9.53 -3.84 25.24
C ASP A 9 9.70 -2.43 24.66
N GLY A 10 10.85 -1.81 24.95
CA GLY A 10 11.25 -0.50 24.43
C GLY A 10 10.81 0.68 25.28
N TRP A 11 10.15 0.45 26.41
CA TRP A 11 9.74 1.49 27.34
C TRP A 11 10.53 1.37 28.63
N ASP A 12 10.92 2.53 29.17
CA ASP A 12 11.57 2.63 30.49
C ASP A 12 10.51 2.41 31.58
N ASP A 13 10.09 1.16 31.77
CA ASP A 13 9.06 0.77 32.73
C ASP A 13 9.65 0.54 34.13
N CYS A 14 10.97 0.35 34.22
CA CYS A 14 11.74 0.53 35.43
C CYS A 14 12.38 1.92 35.47
N SER A 15 12.23 2.70 36.55
CA SER A 15 12.78 4.08 36.61
C SER A 15 14.32 4.19 36.51
N ASP A 16 15.02 3.07 36.41
CA ASP A 16 16.46 2.91 36.22
C ASP A 16 16.83 2.27 34.87
N GLY A 17 15.87 2.00 33.98
CA GLY A 17 16.07 1.46 32.61
C GLY A 17 16.70 0.08 32.56
N VAL A 18 16.66 -0.65 33.67
CA VAL A 18 17.33 -1.95 33.78
C VAL A 18 16.60 -3.05 33.04
N ASP A 19 15.28 -2.90 32.90
CA ASP A 19 14.37 -3.72 32.10
C ASP A 19 14.72 -3.72 30.62
N GLU A 20 15.34 -2.64 30.13
CA GLU A 20 15.83 -2.51 28.76
C GLU A 20 17.35 -2.77 28.64
N SER A 21 18.02 -3.13 29.73
CA SER A 21 19.47 -3.31 29.76
C SER A 21 19.85 -4.80 29.91
N ASN A 22 20.58 -5.35 28.93
CA ASN A 22 20.91 -6.78 28.79
C ASN A 22 19.79 -7.69 28.27
N CYS A 23 19.08 -7.24 27.24
CA CYS A 23 18.24 -8.09 26.39
C CYS A 23 19.08 -9.11 25.61
N ASN A 24 19.62 -10.12 26.30
CA ASN A 24 20.45 -11.17 25.72
C ASN A 24 19.60 -12.43 25.46
N ARG A 25 18.64 -12.35 24.54
CA ARG A 25 18.00 -13.57 23.99
C ARG A 25 18.74 -14.07 22.76
N SER A 26 19.97 -14.51 23.02
CA SER A 26 20.74 -15.36 22.11
C SER A 26 20.15 -16.78 22.04
N THR A 27 19.04 -16.99 21.32
CA THR A 27 18.68 -18.30 20.76
C THR A 27 17.98 -18.15 19.40
N GLY A 28 18.70 -17.64 18.41
CA GLY A 28 18.30 -17.57 17.00
C GLY A 28 19.47 -17.05 16.16
N PRO A 29 19.63 -17.47 14.89
CA PRO A 29 20.74 -17.01 14.05
C PRO A 29 20.67 -15.49 13.89
N GLN A 30 21.83 -14.85 14.00
CA GLN A 30 22.04 -13.42 13.86
C GLN A 30 21.43 -12.90 12.55
N GLU A 31 20.35 -12.14 12.67
CA GLU A 31 19.81 -11.25 11.65
C GLU A 31 19.69 -9.86 12.32
N PRO A 32 19.78 -8.74 11.60
CA PRO A 32 20.09 -7.43 12.17
C PRO A 32 19.02 -7.02 13.20
N ASP A 33 19.42 -6.92 14.48
CA ASP A 33 18.54 -6.86 15.64
C ASP A 33 17.75 -5.52 15.71
N CYS A 34 16.61 -5.47 15.03
CA CYS A 34 15.52 -4.61 15.48
C CYS A 34 15.03 -5.19 16.81
N VAL A 35 15.43 -4.53 17.91
CA VAL A 35 15.30 -5.02 19.30
C VAL A 35 13.84 -5.18 19.74
N LEU A 36 12.92 -4.53 19.02
CA LEU A 36 11.49 -4.57 19.30
C LEU A 36 10.84 -5.72 18.56
N ALA A 37 10.10 -6.56 19.30
CA ALA A 37 9.32 -7.68 18.76
C ALA A 37 8.30 -7.29 17.67
N HIS A 38 8.09 -5.98 17.46
CA HIS A 38 7.17 -5.40 16.49
C HIS A 38 7.89 -4.57 15.42
N GLN A 39 9.17 -4.85 15.16
CA GLN A 39 9.96 -4.19 14.12
C GLN A 39 10.60 -5.21 13.18
N ARG A 40 10.80 -4.79 11.95
CA ARG A 40 11.47 -5.56 10.90
C ARG A 40 12.73 -4.82 10.43
N PRO A 41 13.82 -5.56 10.19
CA PRO A 41 15.02 -4.98 9.62
C PRO A 41 14.81 -4.71 8.13
N CYS A 42 15.30 -3.55 7.72
CA CYS A 42 15.52 -3.17 6.34
C CYS A 42 16.85 -3.75 5.84
N ASP A 43 17.00 -3.95 4.54
CA ASP A 43 18.23 -4.44 3.91
C ASP A 43 19.39 -3.44 4.03
N ASN A 44 19.10 -2.15 4.12
CA ASN A 44 20.06 -1.09 4.43
C ASN A 44 20.48 -1.03 5.92
N GLY A 45 19.94 -1.91 6.77
CA GLY A 45 20.21 -1.96 8.21
C GLY A 45 19.38 -1.01 9.05
N GLY A 46 18.36 -0.37 8.47
CA GLY A 46 17.30 0.34 9.19
C GLY A 46 16.31 -0.60 9.88
N CYS A 47 15.41 -0.03 10.69
CA CYS A 47 14.32 -0.77 11.33
C CYS A 47 13.03 0.02 11.19
N VAL A 48 11.99 -0.64 10.67
CA VAL A 48 10.64 -0.10 10.59
C VAL A 48 9.68 -0.93 11.46
N PRO A 49 8.60 -0.33 11.99
CA PRO A 49 7.52 -1.06 12.63
C PRO A 49 6.91 -2.13 11.70
N LEU A 50 6.44 -3.25 12.25
CA LEU A 50 5.75 -4.30 11.50
C LEU A 50 4.50 -3.79 10.77
N ASN A 51 3.90 -2.69 11.22
CA ASN A 51 2.74 -2.08 10.58
C ASN A 51 3.11 -1.13 9.42
N TRP A 52 4.41 -0.92 9.19
CA TRP A 52 5.00 -0.23 8.02
C TRP A 52 5.67 -1.22 7.07
N VAL A 53 5.52 -2.52 7.34
CA VAL A 53 5.94 -3.57 6.43
C VAL A 53 4.75 -3.94 5.57
N CYS A 54 4.92 -3.84 4.25
CA CYS A 54 3.89 -4.12 3.27
C CYS A 54 2.68 -3.16 3.40
N ASP A 55 2.93 -1.91 3.74
CA ASP A 55 1.92 -0.88 3.92
C ASP A 55 1.74 0.02 2.69
N GLY A 56 2.59 -0.12 1.68
CA GLY A 56 2.59 0.65 0.44
C GLY A 56 3.55 1.81 0.37
N MET A 57 4.34 2.05 1.41
CA MET A 57 5.28 3.14 1.49
C MET A 57 6.70 2.61 1.66
N ASP A 58 7.66 3.30 1.04
CA ASP A 58 9.08 3.04 1.28
C ASP A 58 9.50 3.73 2.59
N ASP A 59 9.21 3.09 3.72
CA ASP A 59 9.60 3.56 5.05
C ASP A 59 11.05 3.18 5.38
N CYS A 60 11.58 2.14 4.75
CA CYS A 60 13.00 1.79 4.85
C CYS A 60 13.93 2.73 4.05
N GLY A 61 13.43 3.42 3.02
CA GLY A 61 14.20 4.25 2.08
C GLY A 61 14.99 3.45 1.02
N ASP A 62 14.85 2.13 1.04
CA ASP A 62 15.41 1.17 0.07
C ASP A 62 14.37 0.15 -0.42
N ASN A 63 13.09 0.36 -0.08
CA ASN A 63 11.92 -0.47 -0.38
C ASN A 63 11.91 -1.87 0.23
N SER A 64 12.86 -2.21 1.10
CA SER A 64 13.00 -3.59 1.60
C SER A 64 11.91 -4.01 2.61
N ASP A 65 11.19 -3.05 3.18
CA ASP A 65 9.94 -3.24 3.94
C ASP A 65 8.74 -3.63 3.09
N GLU A 66 8.76 -3.31 1.81
CA GLU A 66 7.71 -3.64 0.85
C GLU A 66 8.05 -4.90 0.03
N GLU A 67 9.23 -5.49 0.23
CA GLU A 67 9.66 -6.72 -0.44
C GLU A 67 9.24 -7.99 0.31
N ASN A 68 8.85 -9.04 -0.45
CA ASN A 68 8.56 -10.40 0.05
C ASN A 68 7.43 -10.51 1.10
N CYS A 69 6.36 -9.74 0.96
CA CYS A 69 5.15 -9.77 1.80
C CYS A 69 4.41 -11.13 1.76
N PRO A 70 4.50 -11.98 2.80
CA PRO A 70 3.87 -13.30 2.80
C PRO A 70 2.43 -13.22 3.32
N GLY A 71 1.46 -13.45 2.42
CA GLY A 71 0.03 -13.49 2.78
C GLY A 71 -0.67 -12.13 2.72
N VAL A 72 0.02 -11.07 2.29
CA VAL A 72 -0.62 -9.96 1.59
C VAL A 72 -0.80 -10.46 0.17
N ASP A 73 -1.99 -10.91 -0.18
CA ASP A 73 -2.33 -11.14 -1.58
C ASP A 73 -2.12 -9.80 -2.29
N PRO A 74 -1.12 -9.65 -3.19
CA PRO A 74 -0.89 -8.38 -3.88
C PRO A 74 -2.14 -7.96 -4.66
N GLY A 75 -2.95 -8.96 -5.06
CA GLY A 75 -4.10 -8.81 -5.95
C GLY A 75 -5.27 -7.99 -5.43
N ASP A 76 -5.35 -7.64 -4.14
CA ASP A 76 -6.46 -6.82 -3.64
C ASP A 76 -6.10 -5.33 -3.53
N LYS A 77 -4.81 -4.96 -3.50
CA LYS A 77 -4.38 -3.57 -3.27
C LYS A 77 -3.40 -3.02 -4.29
N TYR A 78 -2.66 -3.88 -4.99
CA TYR A 78 -1.64 -3.44 -5.94
C TYR A 78 -1.77 -4.18 -7.26
N PHE A 79 -1.50 -3.46 -8.34
CA PHE A 79 -1.48 -3.96 -9.70
C PHE A 79 -0.07 -3.88 -10.26
N GLU A 80 0.41 -4.98 -10.79
CA GLU A 80 1.71 -5.06 -11.47
C GLU A 80 1.54 -4.62 -12.93
N CYS A 81 2.15 -3.49 -13.27
CA CYS A 81 2.24 -2.92 -14.60
C CYS A 81 3.07 -3.81 -15.54
N ALA A 82 2.89 -3.68 -16.86
CA ALA A 82 3.63 -4.51 -17.81
C ALA A 82 5.13 -4.18 -17.88
N ASN A 83 5.54 -2.98 -17.45
CA ASN A 83 6.94 -2.59 -17.25
C ASN A 83 7.55 -3.10 -15.93
N GLY A 84 6.79 -3.81 -15.09
CA GLY A 84 7.21 -4.30 -13.79
C GLY A 84 7.14 -3.28 -12.65
N HIS A 85 6.56 -2.09 -12.88
CA HIS A 85 6.16 -1.19 -11.80
C HIS A 85 4.91 -1.71 -11.08
N CYS A 86 4.71 -1.27 -9.84
CA CYS A 86 3.49 -1.54 -9.09
C CYS A 86 2.72 -0.24 -8.87
N THR A 87 1.43 -0.23 -9.18
CA THR A 87 0.50 0.83 -8.81
C THR A 87 -0.56 0.30 -7.85
N TYR A 88 -1.38 1.16 -7.27
CA TYR A 88 -2.52 0.72 -6.48
C TYR A 88 -3.58 0.10 -7.38
N ALA A 89 -4.20 -0.99 -6.95
CA ALA A 89 -5.33 -1.60 -7.64
C ALA A 89 -6.53 -0.63 -7.78
N SER A 90 -6.62 0.39 -6.91
CA SER A 90 -7.61 1.46 -7.01
C SER A 90 -7.30 2.51 -8.10
N TRP A 91 -6.09 2.49 -8.65
CA TRP A 91 -5.61 3.36 -9.74
C TRP A 91 -5.48 2.58 -11.05
N VAL A 92 -6.14 1.44 -11.13
CA VAL A 92 -6.27 0.67 -12.37
C VAL A 92 -7.59 1.06 -12.98
N CYS A 93 -7.57 1.52 -14.23
CA CYS A 93 -8.75 2.00 -14.96
C CYS A 93 -9.38 3.24 -14.32
N ASP A 94 -8.57 4.12 -13.74
CA ASP A 94 -9.05 5.37 -13.14
C ASP A 94 -8.90 6.58 -14.10
N GLY A 95 -8.31 6.36 -15.27
CA GLY A 95 -8.12 7.35 -16.33
C GLY A 95 -6.79 8.10 -16.25
N ASP A 96 -5.94 7.80 -15.27
CA ASP A 96 -4.58 8.32 -15.15
C ASP A 96 -3.53 7.25 -15.50
N ASN A 97 -2.32 7.68 -15.83
CA ASN A 97 -1.21 6.78 -16.19
C ASN A 97 -0.25 6.68 -15.00
N ASP A 98 -0.64 5.90 -14.01
CA ASP A 98 0.13 5.66 -12.79
C ASP A 98 1.26 4.65 -13.00
N CYS A 99 1.09 3.73 -13.95
CA CYS A 99 2.14 2.80 -14.37
C CYS A 99 3.27 3.47 -15.17
N GLY A 100 3.04 4.65 -15.74
CA GLY A 100 3.97 5.36 -16.63
C GLY A 100 4.08 4.76 -18.05
N ASP A 101 3.54 3.56 -18.28
CA ASP A 101 3.49 2.85 -19.56
C ASP A 101 2.06 2.53 -20.05
N TRP A 102 1.03 3.09 -19.38
CA TRP A 102 -0.39 2.87 -19.63
C TRP A 102 -0.87 1.43 -19.45
N SER A 103 -0.15 0.60 -18.69
CA SER A 103 -0.53 -0.80 -18.47
C SER A 103 -1.73 -0.96 -17.54
N ASP A 104 -1.86 -0.08 -16.56
CA ASP A 104 -3.00 0.11 -15.67
C ASP A 104 -4.29 0.43 -16.44
N GLU A 105 -4.17 1.16 -17.55
CA GLU A 105 -5.32 1.57 -18.37
C GLU A 105 -5.58 0.66 -19.58
N GLN A 106 -4.73 -0.34 -19.85
CA GLN A 106 -4.79 -1.14 -21.08
C GLN A 106 -5.62 -2.41 -20.98
N SER A 107 -5.80 -2.97 -19.78
CA SER A 107 -6.44 -4.27 -19.57
C SER A 107 -7.70 -4.18 -18.72
N CYS A 108 -8.42 -3.06 -18.83
CA CYS A 108 -9.77 -2.86 -18.32
C CYS A 108 -10.74 -3.79 -19.08
N SER A 109 -10.77 -5.07 -18.71
CA SER A 109 -11.76 -6.01 -19.22
C SER A 109 -13.05 -5.81 -18.42
N ASP A 110 -14.03 -5.13 -19.01
CA ASP A 110 -15.41 -4.93 -18.53
C ASP A 110 -15.86 -5.92 -17.43
N PRO A 111 -16.03 -5.42 -16.20
CA PRO A 111 -17.34 -5.22 -15.64
C PRO A 111 -17.61 -3.74 -15.83
N GLY A 112 -18.50 -3.38 -16.74
CA GLY A 112 -18.89 -1.98 -16.97
C GLY A 112 -19.03 -1.20 -15.67
N CYS A 113 -18.87 0.12 -15.76
CA CYS A 113 -18.73 1.01 -14.61
C CYS A 113 -19.62 0.59 -13.41
N PRO A 114 -19.12 0.70 -12.16
CA PRO A 114 -19.89 0.40 -10.95
C PRO A 114 -21.32 0.94 -11.06
N SER A 115 -22.33 0.24 -10.55
CA SER A 115 -23.74 0.59 -10.80
C SER A 115 -24.16 2.02 -10.39
N ASP A 116 -23.32 2.74 -9.67
CA ASP A 116 -23.44 4.15 -9.28
C ASP A 116 -22.65 5.14 -10.17
N ARG A 117 -22.09 4.66 -11.29
CA ARG A 117 -21.28 5.39 -12.26
C ARG A 117 -21.89 5.27 -13.66
N PHE A 118 -21.66 6.29 -14.48
CA PHE A 118 -21.95 6.31 -15.92
C PHE A 118 -20.66 6.08 -16.70
N GLU A 119 -20.74 5.31 -17.79
CA GLU A 119 -19.63 4.98 -18.68
C GLU A 119 -19.64 5.91 -19.89
N CYS A 120 -18.58 6.69 -20.04
CA CYS A 120 -18.31 7.56 -21.17
C CYS A 120 -17.91 6.76 -22.41
N ASP A 121 -18.04 7.31 -23.63
CA ASP A 121 -17.66 6.59 -24.85
C ASP A 121 -16.13 6.35 -24.95
N ASN A 122 -15.33 7.17 -24.25
CA ASN A 122 -13.90 6.97 -24.07
C ASN A 122 -13.51 5.91 -23.01
N GLY A 123 -14.48 5.26 -22.37
CA GLY A 123 -14.27 4.23 -21.33
C GLY A 123 -14.07 4.78 -19.91
N ARG A 124 -14.16 6.10 -19.71
CA ARG A 124 -14.09 6.72 -18.38
C ARG A 124 -15.38 6.49 -17.59
N CYS A 125 -15.26 6.34 -16.27
CA CYS A 125 -16.42 6.26 -15.38
C CYS A 125 -16.62 7.56 -14.59
N ILE A 126 -17.73 8.25 -14.80
CA ILE A 126 -18.15 9.41 -13.99
C ILE A 126 -19.28 9.02 -13.04
N LEU A 127 -19.63 9.89 -12.08
CA LEU A 127 -20.78 9.62 -11.21
C LEU A 127 -22.08 9.62 -12.03
N ALA A 128 -23.00 8.68 -11.78
CA ALA A 128 -24.24 8.58 -12.55
C ALA A 128 -25.16 9.80 -12.46
N HIS A 129 -24.90 10.74 -11.56
CA HIS A 129 -25.65 12.01 -11.46
C HIS A 129 -25.00 13.17 -12.23
N TRP A 130 -23.84 12.93 -12.83
CA TRP A 130 -23.15 13.84 -13.76
C TRP A 130 -23.56 13.57 -15.21
N GLU A 131 -24.21 12.44 -15.48
CA GLU A 131 -24.94 12.26 -16.75
C GLU A 131 -25.99 13.37 -16.86
N CYS A 132 -26.00 14.12 -17.97
CA CYS A 132 -27.01 15.13 -18.27
C CYS A 132 -27.06 16.32 -17.28
N ASP A 133 -25.94 16.69 -16.67
CA ASP A 133 -25.88 17.78 -15.70
C ASP A 133 -25.59 19.16 -16.34
N GLY A 134 -25.25 19.17 -17.63
CA GLY A 134 -24.93 20.35 -18.44
C GLY A 134 -23.44 20.69 -18.51
N TYR A 135 -22.56 19.83 -17.98
CA TYR A 135 -21.10 19.96 -18.02
C TYR A 135 -20.47 18.74 -18.71
N ASP A 136 -19.30 18.94 -19.30
CA ASP A 136 -18.50 17.86 -19.89
C ASP A 136 -17.61 17.25 -18.80
N ASP A 137 -18.11 16.23 -18.11
CA ASP A 137 -17.38 15.47 -17.11
C ASP A 137 -16.64 14.28 -17.74
N CYS A 138 -17.13 13.76 -18.86
CA CYS A 138 -16.47 12.68 -19.59
C CYS A 138 -15.21 13.11 -20.35
N SER A 139 -14.99 14.42 -20.57
CA SER A 139 -13.92 15.02 -21.39
C SER A 139 -13.99 14.71 -22.90
N ASP A 140 -14.95 13.91 -23.32
CA ASP A 140 -15.38 13.67 -24.70
C ASP A 140 -16.83 14.13 -24.95
N ASN A 141 -17.49 14.73 -23.94
CA ASN A 141 -18.88 15.18 -23.95
C ASN A 141 -19.92 14.05 -24.12
N SER A 142 -19.54 12.78 -23.92
CA SER A 142 -20.45 11.64 -24.08
C SER A 142 -21.56 11.57 -23.02
N ASP A 143 -21.34 12.16 -21.85
CA ASP A 143 -22.32 12.36 -20.79
C ASP A 143 -23.44 13.36 -21.13
N GLU A 144 -23.23 14.19 -22.14
CA GLU A 144 -24.17 15.25 -22.56
C GLU A 144 -24.80 14.98 -23.95
N ASP A 145 -24.35 13.94 -24.66
CA ASP A 145 -24.72 13.69 -26.07
C ASP A 145 -26.10 13.03 -26.24
N HIS A 146 -26.64 12.36 -25.22
CA HIS A 146 -27.94 11.66 -25.28
C HIS A 146 -28.95 12.11 -24.21
N CYS A 147 -28.93 13.41 -23.91
CA CYS A 147 -29.98 14.13 -23.20
C CYS A 147 -31.10 14.63 -24.15
#